data_AF-A0AAN9PBH5-F1
#
_entry.id   AF-A0AAN9PBH5-F1
#
_cell.length_a   1.000
_cell.length_b   1.000
_cell.length_c   1.000
_cell.angle_alpha   90.00
_cell.angle_beta   90.00
_cell.angle_gamma   90.00
#
_symmetry.space_group_name_H-M   'P 1'
#
loop_
_entity.id
_entity.type
_entity.pdbx_description
1 polymer ?
#
loop_
_entity_poly.entity_id
_entity_poly.type
_entity_poly.pdbx_seq_one_letter_code
_entity_poly.pdbx_strand_id
1 'polypeptide(L)'
;MYLYSSSLVPKCFYMILTISLEALCACLCKEGKAKSLLICDDADVDDDELDGDAVDGSMMVMLDCIVLLHSPRTSSLKDKKKTKTMKIKICSYSLFQIAILFLVIVASFMLSIEGGGGATCRPSGRLRGENPPKGKCNRDNDSECCKEGTFYTTFKCSPPVSHHTKAILTLNSFEKGHDGGGPSACDNKFHSDTTPIVALSTGWFSNRKRCHQNITIFANGKRVNALVVDECDSTIGCDSDHDFQPPCANNIVDASKVVWKALGVPKHDRGELVIHWSDA
;
A
#
# COMPACT_ATOMS: atom_id res chain seq x y z
N MET A 1 -4.78 12.39 18.59
CA MET A 1 -5.02 11.08 19.23
C MET A 1 -6.38 10.58 18.78
N TYR A 2 -6.41 9.83 17.67
CA TYR A 2 -7.54 9.00 17.24
C TYR A 2 -6.89 7.77 16.60
N LEU A 3 -6.80 6.67 17.37
CA LEU A 3 -6.37 5.37 16.87
C LEU A 3 -7.63 4.64 16.42
N TYR A 4 -7.89 4.61 15.11
CA TYR A 4 -8.84 3.66 14.55
C TYR A 4 -8.16 2.30 14.50
N SER A 5 -8.62 1.39 15.35
CA SER A 5 -8.19 0.00 15.39
C SER A 5 -8.76 -0.77 14.21
N SER A 6 -7.91 -1.11 13.24
CA SER A 6 -8.23 -1.93 12.06
C SER A 6 -8.53 -3.41 12.40
N SER A 7 -8.50 -3.80 13.68
CA SER A 7 -8.64 -5.19 14.13
C SER A 7 -10.05 -5.58 14.61
N LEU A 8 -11.01 -4.65 14.67
CA LEU A 8 -12.38 -4.95 15.11
C LEU A 8 -13.24 -5.59 14.02
N VAL A 9 -13.03 -5.20 12.75
CA VAL A 9 -13.85 -5.67 11.61
C VAL A 9 -13.76 -7.19 11.39
N PRO A 10 -12.58 -7.84 11.43
CA PRO A 10 -12.49 -9.29 11.28
C PRO A 10 -13.16 -10.02 12.44
N LYS A 11 -12.97 -9.55 13.68
CA LYS A 11 -13.52 -10.17 14.89
C LYS A 11 -15.05 -10.11 14.91
N CYS A 12 -15.63 -8.98 14.51
CA CYS A 12 -17.09 -8.86 14.35
C CYS A 12 -17.61 -9.77 13.23
N PHE A 13 -16.89 -9.91 12.12
CA PHE A 13 -17.28 -10.78 11.01
C PHE A 13 -17.33 -12.27 11.43
N TYR A 14 -16.30 -12.75 12.13
CA TYR A 14 -16.26 -14.12 12.65
C TYR A 14 -17.37 -14.40 13.67
N MET A 15 -17.64 -13.44 14.57
CA MET A 15 -18.69 -13.57 15.59
C MET A 15 -20.10 -13.58 14.99
N ILE A 16 -20.34 -12.81 13.93
CA ILE A 16 -21.63 -12.80 13.22
C ILE A 16 -21.84 -14.11 12.44
N LEU A 17 -20.76 -14.68 11.88
CA LEU A 17 -20.82 -15.97 11.18
C LEU A 17 -21.17 -17.11 12.13
N THR A 18 -20.55 -17.16 13.32
CA THR A 18 -20.80 -18.22 14.31
C THR A 18 -22.23 -18.16 14.85
N ILE A 19 -22.73 -16.96 15.21
CA ILE A 19 -24.12 -16.77 15.65
C ILE A 19 -25.11 -17.19 14.55
N SER A 20 -24.79 -16.95 13.28
CA SER A 20 -25.64 -17.34 12.15
C SER A 20 -25.67 -18.85 11.94
N LEU A 21 -24.54 -19.54 12.10
CA LEU A 21 -24.45 -21.00 12.03
C LEU A 21 -25.17 -21.68 13.19
N GLU A 22 -25.05 -21.15 14.42
CA GLU A 22 -25.79 -21.62 15.58
C GLU A 22 -27.29 -21.42 15.42
N ALA A 23 -27.72 -20.27 14.89
CA ALA A 23 -29.13 -19.99 14.60
C ALA A 23 -29.69 -20.92 13.49
N LEU A 24 -28.90 -21.23 12.46
CA LEU A 24 -29.22 -22.22 11.43
C LEU A 24 -29.35 -23.63 12.03
N CYS A 25 -28.42 -24.02 12.91
CA CYS A 25 -28.42 -25.31 13.58
C CYS A 25 -29.63 -25.44 14.54
N ALA A 26 -29.94 -24.39 15.30
CA ALA A 26 -31.09 -24.33 16.19
C ALA A 26 -32.44 -24.36 15.44
N CYS A 27 -32.50 -23.73 14.25
CA CYS A 27 -33.68 -23.79 13.39
C CYS A 27 -33.94 -25.21 12.87
N LEU A 28 -32.89 -25.97 12.56
CA LEU A 28 -32.99 -27.38 12.15
C LEU A 28 -33.38 -28.31 13.33
N CYS A 29 -32.95 -27.99 14.56
CA CYS A 29 -33.31 -28.79 15.75
C CYS A 29 -34.76 -28.60 16.23
N LYS A 30 -35.37 -27.42 16.04
CA LYS A 30 -36.69 -27.10 16.64
C LYS A 30 -37.90 -27.74 15.95
N GLU A 31 -37.74 -28.36 14.78
CA GLU A 31 -38.84 -29.03 14.04
C GLU A 31 -38.95 -30.55 14.26
N GLY A 32 -38.26 -31.12 15.26
CA GLY A 32 -38.58 -32.46 15.79
C GLY A 32 -38.52 -33.61 14.78
N LYS A 33 -37.65 -33.54 13.76
CA LYS A 33 -37.43 -34.60 12.77
C LYS A 33 -35.96 -34.76 12.39
N ALA A 34 -35.13 -35.12 13.37
CA ALA A 34 -33.90 -35.86 13.11
C ALA A 34 -33.83 -37.04 14.08
N LYS A 35 -34.43 -38.17 13.69
CA LYS A 35 -34.01 -39.49 14.20
C LYS A 35 -33.12 -40.12 13.13
N SER A 36 -31.92 -39.55 12.99
CA SER A 36 -30.76 -40.27 12.46
C SER A 36 -29.49 -39.45 12.76
N LEU A 37 -28.75 -39.94 13.75
CA LEU A 37 -27.30 -39.82 13.85
C LEU A 37 -26.71 -38.40 14.01
N LEU A 38 -27.06 -37.74 15.11
CA LEU A 38 -26.07 -36.96 15.85
C LEU A 38 -25.83 -37.73 17.14
N ILE A 39 -24.72 -38.48 17.17
CA ILE A 39 -24.16 -38.98 18.42
C ILE A 39 -23.57 -37.74 19.08
N CYS A 40 -24.30 -37.15 20.02
CA CYS A 40 -23.69 -36.34 21.05
C CYS A 40 -23.22 -37.36 22.08
N ASP A 41 -21.94 -37.69 22.09
CA ASP A 41 -21.38 -38.41 23.22
C ASP A 41 -21.36 -37.43 24.40
N ASP A 42 -22.20 -37.72 25.40
CA ASP A 42 -22.06 -37.17 26.75
C ASP A 42 -20.76 -37.75 27.31
N ALA A 43 -19.70 -36.92 27.34
CA ALA A 43 -18.50 -37.24 28.10
C ALA A 43 -18.75 -36.82 29.55
N ASP A 44 -19.08 -37.80 30.40
CA ASP A 44 -18.88 -37.69 31.84
C ASP A 44 -17.39 -37.46 32.08
N VAL A 45 -17.02 -36.27 32.56
CA VAL A 45 -15.68 -35.94 33.04
C VAL A 45 -15.77 -35.89 34.56
N ASP A 46 -15.19 -36.90 35.21
CA ASP A 46 -14.96 -36.90 36.65
C ASP A 46 -14.06 -35.70 37.03
N ASP A 47 -14.50 -34.97 38.05
CA ASP A 47 -13.75 -33.89 38.70
C ASP A 47 -12.47 -34.44 39.34
N ASP A 48 -11.31 -33.99 38.88
CA ASP A 48 -10.12 -33.81 39.72
C ASP A 48 -9.22 -32.69 39.15
N GLU A 49 -8.73 -31.86 40.06
CA GLU A 49 -8.31 -30.48 39.91
C GLU A 49 -6.77 -30.35 39.77
N LEU A 50 -6.27 -29.55 38.80
CA LEU A 50 -5.22 -28.49 38.91
C LEU A 50 -4.42 -28.18 37.61
N ASP A 51 -4.45 -26.88 37.30
CA ASP A 51 -3.43 -25.99 36.71
C ASP A 51 -3.07 -26.02 35.21
N GLY A 52 -3.41 -24.91 34.53
CA GLY A 52 -2.45 -24.16 33.70
C GLY A 52 -2.62 -24.16 32.18
N ASP A 53 -3.28 -23.10 31.70
CA ASP A 53 -3.11 -22.38 30.41
C ASP A 53 -3.57 -22.98 29.05
N ALA A 54 -4.45 -22.18 28.43
CA ALA A 54 -5.27 -22.39 27.24
C ALA A 54 -4.55 -22.74 25.91
N VAL A 55 -5.21 -23.63 25.15
CA VAL A 55 -4.83 -24.18 23.85
C VAL A 55 -5.43 -23.35 22.69
N ASP A 56 -4.62 -23.09 21.65
CA ASP A 56 -5.05 -22.55 20.35
C ASP A 56 -5.77 -23.66 19.54
N GLY A 57 -7.09 -23.72 19.67
CA GLY A 57 -7.96 -24.74 19.04
C GLY A 57 -8.66 -24.31 17.75
N SER A 58 -8.31 -23.17 17.15
CA SER A 58 -9.09 -22.62 16.02
C SER A 58 -8.80 -23.24 14.64
N MET A 59 -7.76 -24.05 14.50
CA MET A 59 -7.36 -24.59 13.18
C MET A 59 -7.97 -25.97 12.85
N MET A 60 -8.50 -26.71 13.84
CA MET A 60 -8.87 -28.11 13.63
C MET A 60 -10.34 -28.34 13.20
N VAL A 61 -11.16 -27.29 13.14
CA VAL A 61 -12.60 -27.44 12.82
C VAL A 61 -12.92 -27.18 11.34
N MET A 62 -11.96 -26.66 10.56
CA MET A 62 -12.19 -26.26 9.16
C MET A 62 -12.05 -27.39 8.12
N LEU A 63 -11.48 -28.56 8.47
CA LEU A 63 -11.23 -29.63 7.49
C LEU A 63 -12.28 -30.74 7.44
N ASP A 64 -13.08 -30.94 8.48
CA ASP A 64 -13.98 -32.10 8.57
C ASP A 64 -15.33 -31.92 7.85
N CYS A 65 -15.71 -30.69 7.52
CA CYS A 65 -16.95 -30.43 6.77
C CYS A 65 -16.80 -30.61 5.23
N ILE A 66 -15.59 -30.67 4.68
CA ILE A 66 -15.38 -30.72 3.22
C ILE A 66 -15.29 -32.16 2.68
N VAL A 67 -14.97 -33.16 3.51
CA VAL A 67 -14.69 -34.53 3.05
C VAL A 67 -15.95 -35.40 2.84
N LEU A 68 -17.13 -34.97 3.32
CA LEU A 68 -18.35 -35.79 3.20
C LEU A 68 -19.05 -35.75 1.82
N LEU A 69 -18.52 -35.04 0.81
CA LEU A 69 -19.13 -34.96 -0.52
C LEU A 69 -18.58 -35.96 -1.57
N HIS A 70 -17.55 -36.75 -1.28
CA HIS A 70 -16.97 -37.67 -2.28
C HIS A 70 -16.57 -39.05 -1.71
N SER A 71 -17.54 -39.93 -1.42
CA SER A 71 -17.29 -41.38 -1.49
C SER A 71 -18.59 -42.18 -1.65
N PRO A 72 -18.76 -42.97 -2.75
CA PRO A 72 -19.88 -43.88 -2.89
C PRO A 72 -19.50 -45.22 -2.25
N ARG A 73 -20.00 -45.51 -1.04
CA ARG A 73 -19.97 -46.88 -0.49
C ARG A 73 -21.37 -47.47 -0.44
N THR A 74 -21.58 -48.40 -1.35
CA THR A 74 -22.71 -49.32 -1.38
C THR A 74 -22.67 -50.26 -0.16
N SER A 75 -23.70 -50.24 0.68
CA SER A 75 -24.02 -51.40 1.51
C SER A 75 -25.53 -51.58 1.62
N SER A 76 -25.97 -52.68 1.03
CA SER A 76 -27.30 -53.27 1.06
C SER A 76 -27.86 -53.36 2.48
N LEU A 77 -29.00 -52.70 2.73
CA LEU A 77 -29.94 -53.07 3.78
C LEU A 77 -31.36 -52.92 3.24
N LYS A 78 -32.03 -54.06 3.13
CA LYS A 78 -33.45 -54.18 2.80
C LYS A 78 -34.26 -53.57 3.94
N ASP A 79 -35.00 -52.50 3.66
CA ASP A 79 -36.20 -52.24 4.44
C ASP A 79 -37.24 -51.46 3.64
N LYS A 80 -38.43 -52.07 3.54
CA LYS A 80 -39.59 -51.48 2.86
C LYS A 80 -40.19 -50.40 3.77
N LYS A 81 -39.95 -49.12 3.50
CA LYS A 81 -40.78 -48.03 4.04
C LYS A 81 -41.15 -47.01 2.95
N LYS A 82 -42.46 -46.84 2.79
CA LYS A 82 -43.16 -45.87 1.94
C LYS A 82 -42.39 -44.55 1.81
N THR A 83 -42.02 -44.21 0.58
CA THR A 83 -41.59 -42.86 0.19
C THR A 83 -42.76 -41.90 0.40
N LYS A 84 -42.72 -41.15 1.51
CA LYS A 84 -43.47 -39.89 1.62
C LYS A 84 -42.59 -38.80 1.04
N THR A 85 -43.04 -38.16 -0.03
CA THR A 85 -42.42 -36.97 -0.61
C THR A 85 -42.39 -35.87 0.45
N MET A 86 -41.20 -35.58 0.99
CA MET A 86 -40.98 -34.50 1.93
C MET A 86 -40.95 -33.18 1.16
N LYS A 87 -42.04 -32.42 1.22
CA LYS A 87 -42.05 -31.03 0.72
C LYS A 87 -41.29 -30.17 1.71
N ILE A 88 -40.04 -29.82 1.37
CA ILE A 88 -39.24 -28.85 2.12
C ILE A 88 -39.92 -27.49 1.97
N LYS A 89 -40.61 -27.04 3.03
CA LYS A 89 -41.08 -25.66 3.12
C LYS A 89 -39.90 -24.82 3.58
N ILE A 90 -39.19 -24.21 2.63
CA ILE A 90 -38.20 -23.19 2.95
C ILE A 90 -38.98 -22.04 3.59
N CYS A 91 -38.75 -21.81 4.87
CA CYS A 91 -39.49 -20.82 5.65
C CYS A 91 -39.14 -19.43 5.08
N SER A 92 -40.13 -18.67 4.62
CA SER A 92 -39.95 -17.32 4.02
C SER A 92 -39.09 -16.38 4.89
N TYR A 93 -39.14 -16.58 6.21
CA TYR A 93 -38.29 -15.90 7.20
C TYR A 93 -36.79 -16.15 7.00
N SER A 94 -36.39 -17.35 6.58
CA SER A 94 -34.99 -17.71 6.33
C SER A 94 -34.42 -16.96 5.12
N LEU A 95 -35.21 -16.79 4.05
CA LEU A 95 -34.78 -16.04 2.86
C LEU A 95 -34.65 -14.54 3.16
N PHE A 96 -35.54 -13.98 3.98
CA PHE A 96 -35.49 -12.57 4.37
C PHE A 96 -34.25 -12.27 5.25
N GLN A 97 -33.92 -13.15 6.18
CA GLN A 97 -32.72 -13.02 7.03
C GLN A 97 -31.42 -13.14 6.20
N ILE A 98 -31.36 -14.07 5.25
CA ILE A 98 -30.22 -14.21 4.34
C ILE A 98 -30.07 -12.96 3.46
N ALA A 99 -31.18 -12.40 2.97
CA ALA A 99 -31.15 -11.17 2.18
C ALA A 99 -30.64 -9.96 2.98
N ILE A 100 -31.03 -9.81 4.24
CA ILE A 100 -30.52 -8.75 5.13
C ILE A 100 -29.03 -8.93 5.38
N LEU A 101 -28.58 -10.14 5.68
CA LEU A 101 -27.15 -10.43 5.90
C LEU A 101 -26.31 -10.11 4.66
N PHE A 102 -26.80 -10.49 3.47
CA PHE A 102 -26.15 -10.16 2.20
C PHE A 102 -26.09 -8.64 1.97
N LEU A 103 -27.18 -7.90 2.24
CA LEU A 103 -27.19 -6.44 2.15
C LEU A 103 -26.19 -5.78 3.11
N VAL A 104 -26.06 -6.29 4.33
CA VAL A 104 -25.09 -5.80 5.32
C VAL A 104 -23.65 -6.07 4.86
N ILE A 105 -23.37 -7.26 4.30
CA ILE A 105 -22.06 -7.60 3.73
C ILE A 105 -21.73 -6.68 2.55
N VAL A 106 -22.66 -6.48 1.62
CA VAL A 106 -22.47 -5.57 0.48
C VAL A 106 -22.25 -4.14 0.96
N ALA A 107 -23.05 -3.64 1.90
CA ALA A 107 -22.86 -2.31 2.49
C ALA A 107 -21.50 -2.17 3.19
N SER A 108 -21.03 -3.20 3.90
CA SER A 108 -19.70 -3.22 4.54
C SER A 108 -18.56 -3.24 3.51
N PHE A 109 -18.76 -3.93 2.38
CA PHE A 109 -17.82 -3.90 1.26
C PHE A 109 -17.79 -2.52 0.58
N MET A 110 -18.94 -1.88 0.40
CA MET A 110 -19.04 -0.52 -0.15
C MET A 110 -18.43 0.52 0.78
N LEU A 111 -18.61 0.39 2.11
CA LEU A 111 -17.96 1.24 3.11
C LEU A 111 -16.44 1.00 3.21
N SER A 112 -15.96 -0.17 2.79
CA SER A 112 -14.52 -0.45 2.68
C SER A 112 -13.88 0.19 1.45
N ILE A 113 -14.68 0.61 0.46
CA ILE A 113 -14.19 1.36 -0.71
C ILE A 113 -13.96 2.84 -0.36
N GLU A 114 -14.56 3.36 0.71
CA GLU A 114 -14.36 4.75 1.20
C GLU A 114 -13.20 4.90 2.19
N GLY A 115 -12.27 3.94 2.21
CA GLY A 115 -11.06 3.96 3.05
C GLY A 115 -9.72 4.06 2.30
N GLY A 116 -9.74 4.30 0.99
CA GLY A 116 -8.53 4.24 0.13
C GLY A 116 -8.35 5.42 -0.82
N GLY A 117 -9.09 6.51 -0.64
CA GLY A 117 -8.86 7.76 -1.35
C GLY A 117 -7.62 8.47 -0.81
N GLY A 118 -6.42 7.90 -1.00
CA GLY A 118 -5.18 8.64 -0.78
C GLY A 118 -5.28 9.94 -1.58
N ALA A 119 -5.30 11.08 -0.89
CA ALA A 119 -5.50 12.38 -1.52
C ALA A 119 -4.56 12.49 -2.73
N THR A 120 -5.15 12.62 -3.92
CA THR A 120 -4.37 12.78 -5.15
C THR A 120 -3.53 14.04 -5.01
N CYS A 121 -2.22 13.93 -5.22
CA CYS A 121 -1.33 15.08 -5.10
C CYS A 121 -1.71 16.13 -6.16
N ARG A 122 -2.01 17.35 -5.69
CA ARG A 122 -2.39 18.49 -6.52
C ARG A 122 -1.34 19.60 -6.43
N PRO A 123 -1.20 20.44 -7.47
CA PRO A 123 -0.40 21.65 -7.38
C PRO A 123 -0.76 22.50 -6.16
N SER A 124 0.25 23.01 -5.47
CA SER A 124 0.08 23.93 -4.35
C SER A 124 -0.02 25.38 -4.76
N GLY A 125 0.45 25.74 -5.95
CA GLY A 125 0.46 27.11 -6.42
C GLY A 125 1.19 27.29 -7.75
N ARG A 126 1.51 28.54 -8.06
CA ARG A 126 2.30 28.94 -9.22
C ARG A 126 3.31 30.00 -8.82
N LEU A 127 4.52 29.89 -9.34
CA LEU A 127 5.60 30.86 -9.20
C LEU A 127 5.73 31.61 -10.53
N ARG A 128 5.76 32.95 -10.48
CA ARG A 128 6.07 33.76 -11.65
C ARG A 128 7.59 33.88 -11.75
N GLY A 129 8.15 33.40 -12.85
CA GLY A 129 9.57 33.49 -13.13
C GLY A 129 10.01 34.90 -13.44
N GLU A 130 11.23 35.20 -13.04
CA GLU A 130 11.98 36.40 -13.34
C GLU A 130 13.26 36.02 -14.11
N ASN A 131 13.82 36.97 -14.85
CA ASN A 131 15.08 36.73 -15.54
C ASN A 131 16.24 36.69 -14.52
N PRO A 132 17.13 35.69 -14.59
CA PRO A 132 18.30 35.68 -13.73
C PRO A 132 19.18 36.91 -14.00
N PRO A 133 19.88 37.44 -12.98
CA PRO A 133 20.90 38.46 -13.19
C PRO A 133 21.95 38.00 -14.21
N LYS A 134 22.60 38.95 -14.91
CA LYS A 134 23.61 38.61 -15.92
C LYS A 134 24.72 37.73 -15.33
N GLY A 135 25.01 36.60 -15.99
CA GLY A 135 26.02 35.64 -15.55
C GLY A 135 25.59 34.77 -14.35
N LYS A 136 24.30 34.76 -14.02
CA LYS A 136 23.68 33.84 -13.05
C LYS A 136 22.82 32.80 -13.79
N CYS A 137 22.56 31.67 -13.12
CA CYS A 137 22.03 30.44 -13.68
C CYS A 137 23.05 29.65 -14.50
N ASN A 138 23.55 28.57 -13.90
CA ASN A 138 24.40 27.56 -14.50
C ASN A 138 23.57 26.72 -15.50
N ARG A 139 24.21 26.37 -16.61
CA ARG A 139 23.64 25.56 -17.70
C ARG A 139 24.29 24.18 -17.80
N ASP A 140 25.11 23.82 -16.82
CA ASP A 140 25.62 22.46 -16.65
C ASP A 140 24.45 21.46 -16.65
N ASN A 141 24.68 20.25 -17.14
CA ASN A 141 23.69 19.17 -17.25
C ASN A 141 22.36 19.57 -17.93
N ASP A 142 22.41 20.54 -18.85
CA ASP A 142 21.25 21.07 -19.58
C ASP A 142 20.20 21.76 -18.69
N SER A 143 20.61 22.26 -17.51
CA SER A 143 19.73 22.99 -16.59
C SER A 143 19.03 24.18 -17.25
N GLU A 144 17.72 24.26 -17.03
CA GLU A 144 16.89 25.36 -17.51
C GLU A 144 16.91 26.55 -16.55
N CYS A 145 16.97 27.77 -17.08
CA CYS A 145 16.79 28.97 -16.28
C CYS A 145 15.34 29.45 -16.32
N CYS A 146 14.91 30.08 -15.23
CA CYS A 146 13.66 30.81 -15.20
C CYS A 146 13.62 31.91 -16.25
N LYS A 147 12.42 32.12 -16.79
CA LYS A 147 12.13 33.10 -17.83
C LYS A 147 11.11 34.09 -17.31
N GLU A 148 11.40 35.38 -17.52
CA GLU A 148 10.50 36.45 -17.11
C GLU A 148 9.08 36.25 -17.67
N GLY A 149 8.09 36.38 -16.78
CA GLY A 149 6.67 36.29 -17.15
C GLY A 149 6.14 34.87 -17.33
N THR A 150 6.99 33.84 -17.27
CA THR A 150 6.56 32.44 -17.29
C THR A 150 6.03 32.02 -15.93
N PHE A 151 4.97 31.21 -15.87
CA PHE A 151 4.40 30.72 -14.62
C PHE A 151 4.69 29.23 -14.43
N TYR A 152 5.53 28.91 -13.46
CA TYR A 152 5.92 27.55 -13.08
C TYR A 152 4.98 27.00 -12.00
N THR A 153 4.63 25.73 -12.10
CA THR A 153 3.75 25.07 -11.12
C THR A 153 4.56 24.65 -9.91
N THR A 154 4.01 24.84 -8.70
CA THR A 154 4.66 24.38 -7.46
C THR A 154 3.86 23.27 -6.80
N PHE A 155 4.54 22.43 -6.02
CA PHE A 155 3.99 21.29 -5.30
C PHE A 155 4.55 21.20 -3.90
N LYS A 156 3.69 20.85 -2.93
CA LYS A 156 4.07 20.47 -1.55
C LYS A 156 3.93 18.96 -1.30
N CYS A 157 3.54 18.22 -2.32
CA CYS A 157 3.29 16.79 -2.27
C CYS A 157 3.94 16.12 -3.47
N SER A 158 4.07 14.80 -3.39
CA SER A 158 4.55 13.92 -4.46
C SER A 158 3.58 12.76 -4.63
N PRO A 159 3.63 11.99 -5.73
CA PRO A 159 2.85 10.77 -5.88
C PRO A 159 3.07 9.77 -4.72
N PRO A 160 2.12 8.87 -4.44
CA PRO A 160 2.26 7.90 -3.36
C PRO A 160 3.52 7.04 -3.49
N VAL A 161 4.21 6.83 -2.37
CA VAL A 161 5.37 5.94 -2.29
C VAL A 161 4.88 4.50 -2.15
N SER A 162 5.51 3.58 -2.89
CA SER A 162 5.29 2.13 -2.85
C SER A 162 6.63 1.38 -2.98
N HIS A 163 6.59 0.05 -2.97
CA HIS A 163 7.77 -0.78 -3.27
C HIS A 163 8.26 -0.65 -4.73
N HIS A 164 7.53 0.07 -5.59
CA HIS A 164 7.90 0.30 -6.98
C HIS A 164 7.40 1.68 -7.45
N THR A 165 7.84 2.73 -6.75
CA THR A 165 7.42 4.11 -7.00
C THR A 165 7.96 4.60 -8.33
N LYS A 166 7.09 4.90 -9.29
CA LYS A 166 7.49 5.46 -10.58
C LYS A 166 7.97 6.91 -10.42
N ALA A 167 9.11 7.24 -11.01
CA ALA A 167 9.71 8.57 -10.99
C ALA A 167 10.40 8.90 -12.31
N ILE A 168 10.78 10.16 -12.47
CA ILE A 168 11.74 10.60 -13.48
C ILE A 168 13.08 10.83 -12.78
N LEU A 169 14.13 10.22 -13.30
CA LEU A 169 15.50 10.45 -12.90
C LEU A 169 16.06 11.61 -13.71
N THR A 170 16.61 12.61 -13.03
CA THR A 170 17.34 13.74 -13.64
C THR A 170 18.82 13.70 -13.22
N LEU A 171 19.67 14.40 -13.97
CA LEU A 171 21.10 14.48 -13.70
C LEU A 171 21.39 15.80 -12.97
N ASN A 172 22.04 15.70 -11.82
CA ASN A 172 22.48 16.85 -11.05
C ASN A 172 23.90 16.65 -10.53
N SER A 173 24.64 17.75 -10.41
CA SER A 173 25.89 17.80 -9.67
C SER A 173 25.66 18.31 -8.25
N PHE A 174 26.18 17.59 -7.26
CA PHE A 174 26.15 18.00 -5.86
C PHE A 174 27.47 18.70 -5.44
N GLU A 175 28.35 18.94 -6.40
CA GLU A 175 29.64 19.60 -6.21
C GLU A 175 29.47 21.12 -6.16
N LYS A 176 30.36 21.79 -5.43
CA LYS A 176 30.30 23.24 -5.27
C LYS A 176 30.53 23.96 -6.60
N GLY A 177 29.62 24.86 -6.95
CA GLY A 177 29.75 25.72 -8.14
C GLY A 177 29.22 25.10 -9.43
N HIS A 178 28.50 23.99 -9.33
CA HIS A 178 27.76 23.39 -10.44
C HIS A 178 26.26 23.70 -10.37
N ASP A 179 25.44 22.97 -11.11
CA ASP A 179 24.00 23.13 -11.25
C ASP A 179 23.18 22.80 -9.99
N GLY A 180 23.74 22.08 -9.01
CA GLY A 180 23.02 21.78 -7.76
C GLY A 180 22.78 22.98 -6.83
N GLY A 181 23.27 24.18 -7.20
CA GLY A 181 23.05 25.39 -6.42
C GLY A 181 23.74 25.38 -5.06
N GLY A 182 22.94 25.43 -3.98
CA GLY A 182 23.41 25.48 -2.60
C GLY A 182 23.94 24.15 -2.03
N PRO A 183 24.45 24.15 -0.78
CA PRO A 183 24.78 22.90 -0.07
C PRO A 183 23.52 22.06 0.20
N SER A 184 23.68 20.74 0.23
CA SER A 184 22.55 19.82 0.33
C SER A 184 21.78 19.91 1.64
N ALA A 185 20.44 19.82 1.56
CA ALA A 185 19.52 20.11 2.63
C ALA A 185 19.75 19.23 3.88
N CYS A 186 20.13 17.96 3.74
CA CYS A 186 20.24 17.06 4.89
C CYS A 186 21.38 17.43 5.85
N ASP A 187 22.52 17.88 5.34
CA ASP A 187 23.74 18.08 6.14
C ASP A 187 24.47 19.40 5.88
N ASN A 188 23.92 20.28 5.04
CA ASN A 188 24.47 21.58 4.68
C ASN A 188 25.89 21.48 4.08
N LYS A 189 26.13 20.46 3.25
CA LYS A 189 27.42 20.19 2.60
C LYS A 189 27.25 19.98 1.09
N PHE A 190 28.33 20.26 0.36
CA PHE A 190 28.51 19.77 -1.00
C PHE A 190 29.06 18.34 -0.96
N HIS A 191 28.72 17.56 -1.98
CA HIS A 191 29.10 16.15 -2.08
C HIS A 191 29.75 15.87 -3.42
N SER A 192 30.67 14.91 -3.48
CA SER A 192 31.24 14.50 -4.76
C SER A 192 30.24 13.72 -5.57
N ASP A 193 30.17 14.01 -6.87
CA ASP A 193 29.37 13.29 -7.85
C ASP A 193 29.84 11.84 -8.09
N THR A 194 30.97 11.45 -7.48
CA THR A 194 31.48 10.08 -7.50
C THR A 194 30.82 9.19 -6.44
N THR A 195 30.07 9.78 -5.52
CA THR A 195 29.26 9.08 -4.51
C THR A 195 27.85 8.85 -5.03
N PRO A 196 27.23 7.67 -4.85
CA PRO A 196 25.86 7.43 -5.28
C PRO A 196 24.87 8.14 -4.35
N ILE A 197 24.56 9.39 -4.67
CA ILE A 197 23.66 10.26 -3.92
C ILE A 197 22.56 10.84 -4.79
N VAL A 198 21.45 11.21 -4.14
CA VAL A 198 20.27 11.80 -4.78
C VAL A 198 19.61 12.89 -3.94
N ALA A 199 18.87 13.76 -4.63
CA ALA A 199 17.81 14.59 -4.08
C ALA A 199 16.45 13.99 -4.42
N LEU A 200 15.45 14.23 -3.58
CA LEU A 200 14.06 13.82 -3.83
C LEU A 200 13.14 15.03 -3.90
N SER A 201 12.14 15.01 -4.77
CA SER A 201 11.06 16.01 -4.74
C SER A 201 10.50 16.21 -3.34
N THR A 202 10.13 17.44 -2.98
CA THR A 202 9.67 17.84 -1.63
C THR A 202 8.75 16.83 -0.93
N GLY A 203 7.73 16.32 -1.62
CA GLY A 203 6.79 15.37 -1.01
C GLY A 203 7.44 14.03 -0.63
N TRP A 204 8.37 13.54 -1.44
CA TRP A 204 9.16 12.34 -1.16
C TRP A 204 10.29 12.60 -0.17
N PHE A 205 10.93 13.77 -0.21
CA PHE A 205 11.90 14.19 0.81
C PHE A 205 11.28 14.19 2.22
N SER A 206 9.99 14.52 2.30
CA SER A 206 9.13 14.30 3.48
C SER A 206 9.68 14.98 4.74
N ASN A 207 10.01 16.27 4.62
CA ASN A 207 10.59 17.06 5.71
C ASN A 207 11.81 16.37 6.35
N ARG A 208 12.79 15.98 5.51
CA ARG A 208 14.06 15.34 5.92
C ARG A 208 13.93 13.94 6.50
N LYS A 209 12.73 13.32 6.52
CA LYS A 209 12.56 11.96 7.06
C LYS A 209 13.37 10.89 6.32
N ARG A 210 13.67 11.13 5.04
CA ARG A 210 14.53 10.25 4.23
C ARG A 210 16.01 10.65 4.24
N CYS A 211 16.40 11.71 4.94
CA CYS A 211 17.80 12.12 4.98
C CYS A 211 18.70 10.99 5.48
N HIS A 212 19.78 10.76 4.74
CA HIS A 212 20.77 9.72 4.99
C HIS A 212 20.18 8.29 5.03
N GLN A 213 19.01 8.09 4.45
CA GLN A 213 18.47 6.78 4.14
C GLN A 213 18.79 6.43 2.70
N ASN A 214 19.02 5.14 2.44
CA ASN A 214 19.20 4.66 1.08
C ASN A 214 17.85 4.44 0.41
N ILE A 215 17.79 4.74 -0.87
CA ILE A 215 16.75 4.24 -1.77
C ILE A 215 17.38 3.29 -2.78
N THR A 216 16.61 2.33 -3.26
CA THR A 216 16.99 1.48 -4.38
C THR A 216 16.32 2.01 -5.64
N ILE A 217 17.11 2.34 -6.66
CA ILE A 217 16.64 2.82 -7.96
C ILE A 217 16.74 1.70 -8.99
N PHE A 218 15.69 1.49 -9.77
CA PHE A 218 15.54 0.45 -10.79
C PHE A 218 15.35 1.06 -12.17
N ALA A 219 16.22 0.72 -13.11
CA ALA A 219 16.12 1.10 -14.52
C ALA A 219 16.96 0.17 -15.39
N ASN A 220 16.59 -0.02 -16.66
CA ASN A 220 17.39 -0.78 -17.64
C ASN A 220 17.79 -2.21 -17.18
N GLY A 221 16.93 -2.87 -16.41
CA GLY A 221 17.23 -4.19 -15.81
C GLY A 221 18.32 -4.17 -14.72
N LYS A 222 18.77 -2.99 -14.30
CA LYS A 222 19.78 -2.76 -13.26
C LYS A 222 19.17 -2.12 -12.03
N ARG A 223 19.92 -2.18 -10.93
CA ARG A 223 19.60 -1.47 -9.68
C ARG A 223 20.82 -0.80 -9.09
N VAL A 224 20.60 0.28 -8.34
CA VAL A 224 21.64 0.97 -7.58
C VAL A 224 21.05 1.50 -6.29
N ASN A 225 21.79 1.35 -5.19
CA ASN A 225 21.45 2.02 -3.93
C ASN A 225 22.07 3.41 -3.94
N ALA A 226 21.29 4.42 -3.58
CA ALA A 226 21.76 5.78 -3.47
C ALA A 226 21.28 6.42 -2.17
N LEU A 227 22.15 7.22 -1.55
CA LEU A 227 21.87 7.91 -0.31
C LEU A 227 21.12 9.22 -0.60
N VAL A 228 20.01 9.44 0.08
CA VAL A 228 19.29 10.72 -0.01
C VAL A 228 20.04 11.76 0.82
N VAL A 229 20.54 12.80 0.17
CA VAL A 229 21.29 13.90 0.82
C VAL A 229 20.60 15.25 0.67
N ASP A 230 19.62 15.36 -0.23
CA ASP A 230 19.08 16.66 -0.60
C ASP A 230 17.58 16.63 -0.93
N GLU A 231 17.01 17.82 -1.03
CA GLU A 231 15.65 18.09 -1.50
C GLU A 231 15.71 18.70 -2.90
N CYS A 232 14.97 18.12 -3.84
CA CYS A 232 14.65 18.79 -5.11
C CYS A 232 13.40 19.64 -4.84
N ASP A 233 13.59 20.91 -4.48
CA ASP A 233 12.51 21.76 -3.97
C ASP A 233 11.46 22.03 -5.06
N SER A 234 10.26 21.48 -4.87
CA SER A 234 9.14 21.68 -5.78
C SER A 234 8.24 22.85 -5.36
N THR A 235 8.55 23.53 -4.27
CA THR A 235 7.74 24.59 -3.66
C THR A 235 8.15 25.99 -4.10
N ILE A 236 9.44 26.17 -4.41
CA ILE A 236 10.06 27.43 -4.79
C ILE A 236 11.18 27.18 -5.81
N GLY A 237 11.69 28.25 -6.41
CA GLY A 237 12.72 28.27 -7.43
C GLY A 237 12.87 29.71 -7.94
N CYS A 238 13.58 29.89 -9.05
CA CYS A 238 13.81 31.19 -9.68
C CYS A 238 14.49 32.23 -8.77
N ASP A 239 15.25 31.78 -7.78
CA ASP A 239 15.97 32.62 -6.83
C ASP A 239 17.45 32.22 -6.75
N SER A 240 18.24 32.92 -5.93
CA SER A 240 19.67 32.65 -5.83
C SER A 240 20.03 31.29 -5.26
N ASP A 241 19.18 30.72 -4.41
CA ASP A 241 19.47 29.49 -3.68
C ASP A 241 19.29 28.26 -4.61
N HIS A 242 18.40 28.40 -5.59
CA HIS A 242 18.12 27.42 -6.64
C HIS A 242 18.85 27.74 -7.96
N ASP A 243 19.89 28.58 -7.92
CA ASP A 243 20.63 29.07 -9.10
C ASP A 243 19.72 29.56 -10.24
N PHE A 244 18.60 30.18 -9.85
CA PHE A 244 17.56 30.70 -10.73
C PHE A 244 16.94 29.65 -11.69
N GLN A 245 17.02 28.37 -11.34
CA GLN A 245 16.32 27.27 -12.00
C GLN A 245 14.85 27.23 -11.55
N PRO A 246 13.93 26.71 -12.39
CA PRO A 246 12.52 26.59 -12.02
C PRO A 246 12.32 25.62 -10.85
N PRO A 247 11.18 25.73 -10.13
CA PRO A 247 10.81 24.74 -9.12
C PRO A 247 10.83 23.33 -9.69
N CYS A 248 11.32 22.39 -8.89
CA CYS A 248 11.40 20.98 -9.26
C CYS A 248 10.01 20.39 -9.53
N ALA A 249 9.91 19.41 -10.43
CA ALA A 249 8.68 18.63 -10.55
C ALA A 249 8.49 17.74 -9.31
N ASN A 250 7.27 17.25 -9.10
CA ASN A 250 6.91 16.56 -7.86
C ASN A 250 7.20 15.05 -7.85
N ASN A 251 7.79 14.53 -8.91
CA ASN A 251 8.04 13.11 -9.13
C ASN A 251 9.48 12.83 -9.61
N ILE A 252 10.42 13.64 -9.13
CA ILE A 252 11.84 13.62 -9.49
C ILE A 252 12.67 12.89 -8.43
N VAL A 253 13.58 12.05 -8.93
CA VAL A 253 14.78 11.62 -8.20
C VAL A 253 15.95 12.27 -8.92
N ASP A 254 16.59 13.24 -8.29
CA ASP A 254 17.63 14.01 -8.94
C ASP A 254 19.00 13.47 -8.53
N ALA A 255 19.80 13.00 -9.49
CA ALA A 255 20.85 12.03 -9.18
C ALA A 255 22.22 12.38 -9.73
N SER A 256 23.23 12.05 -8.90
CA SER A 256 24.64 12.19 -9.25
C SER A 256 25.04 11.35 -10.47
N LYS A 257 26.07 11.78 -11.17
CA LYS A 257 26.56 11.14 -12.41
C LYS A 257 26.94 9.65 -12.26
N VAL A 258 27.28 9.21 -11.05
CA VAL A 258 27.61 7.80 -10.76
C VAL A 258 26.37 6.91 -10.68
N VAL A 259 25.22 7.43 -10.24
CA VAL A 259 23.93 6.70 -10.24
C VAL A 259 23.54 6.36 -11.67
N TRP A 260 23.59 7.34 -12.57
CA TRP A 260 23.36 7.16 -14.00
C TRP A 260 24.30 6.11 -14.62
N LYS A 261 25.58 6.11 -14.21
CA LYS A 261 26.57 5.13 -14.67
C LYS A 261 26.21 3.71 -14.19
N ALA A 262 25.81 3.56 -12.92
CA ALA A 262 25.43 2.28 -12.35
C ALA A 262 24.18 1.68 -13.03
N LEU A 263 23.22 2.54 -13.40
CA LEU A 263 22.04 2.17 -14.20
C LEU A 263 22.36 1.90 -15.69
N GLY A 264 23.63 2.03 -16.09
CA GLY A 264 24.09 1.70 -17.43
C GLY A 264 23.70 2.71 -18.51
N VAL A 265 23.38 3.96 -18.14
CA VAL A 265 23.00 5.00 -19.10
C VAL A 265 24.27 5.67 -19.65
N PRO A 266 24.51 5.61 -20.98
CA PRO A 266 25.61 6.32 -21.63
C PRO A 266 25.55 7.82 -21.38
N LYS A 267 26.71 8.51 -21.38
CA LYS A 267 26.77 9.95 -21.07
C LYS A 267 25.89 10.82 -22.00
N HIS A 268 25.80 10.46 -23.28
CA HIS A 268 25.06 11.23 -24.29
C HIS A 268 23.54 11.01 -24.22
N ASP A 269 23.09 9.99 -23.48
CA ASP A 269 21.68 9.67 -23.28
C ASP A 269 21.15 10.14 -21.91
N ARG A 270 21.93 10.96 -21.21
CA ARG A 270 21.54 11.52 -19.91
C ARG A 270 20.72 12.78 -20.12
N GLY A 271 19.71 12.95 -19.28
CA GLY A 271 18.74 14.02 -19.33
C GLY A 271 17.60 13.60 -18.41
N GLU A 272 16.59 12.94 -18.98
CA GLU A 272 15.49 12.34 -18.22
C GLU A 272 15.39 10.84 -18.48
N LEU A 273 15.17 10.07 -17.41
CA LEU A 273 14.92 8.62 -17.52
C LEU A 273 13.76 8.22 -16.64
N VAL A 274 12.79 7.48 -17.19
CA VAL A 274 11.74 6.86 -16.38
C VAL A 274 12.35 5.73 -15.56
N ILE A 275 12.19 5.82 -14.24
CA ILE A 275 12.70 4.84 -13.28
C ILE A 275 11.59 4.37 -12.35
N HIS A 276 11.91 3.34 -11.57
CA HIS A 276 11.18 3.04 -10.35
C HIS A 276 12.13 3.08 -9.17
N TRP A 277 11.63 3.39 -7.98
CA TRP A 277 12.42 3.37 -6.76
C TRP A 277 11.62 2.87 -5.57
N SER A 278 12.33 2.42 -4.55
CA SER A 278 11.77 2.06 -3.24
C SER A 278 12.72 2.52 -2.14
N ASP A 279 12.19 2.71 -0.93
CA ASP A 279 13.03 2.73 0.28
C ASP A 279 13.83 1.39 0.33
N ALA A 280 15.10 1.45 0.73
CA ALA A 280 16.03 0.31 0.72
C ALA A 280 16.00 -0.52 2.01
#